data_AF-A0AAW1SD86-F1
#
_entry.id   AF-A0AAW1SD86-F1
#
_cell.length_a   1.000
_cell.length_b   1.000
_cell.length_c   1.000
_cell.angle_alpha   90.00
_cell.angle_beta   90.00
_cell.angle_gamma   90.00
#
_symmetry.space_group_name_H-M   'P 1'
#
loop_
_entity.id
_entity.type
_entity.pdbx_description
1 polymer ?
#
loop_
_entity_poly.entity_id
_entity_poly.type
_entity_poly.pdbx_seq_one_letter_code
_entity_poly.pdbx_strand_id
1 'polypeptide(L)'
;MMPEPDGDKRAAASLAALQRGCGGGPKLVAVLAARLLVTLAQEAGGGLDLEVMALLLDAAGEQQSEVLAGKALALAAAAAAAGGRGQALTPAARQLLRYLSITATDNPVAALRNAAFLSLDAVLSALQVDARLQAMEGLLDSSAPALAAALLPRLARDAVAAWPVAPGEPGGPEWGALRPHLLPAVIAWLDPDGMHGWRASPGLAASADPAAAALNLLLFLLGREARASTNVTGVRSVAALQDMEARCLAPLRAAAGRAAAAAQAQNGRCEDGAADEGALALARLLEVLACVSAVADRERRLLAAHKC
;
A
#
# COMPACT_ATOMS: atom_id res chain seq x y z
N MET A 1 10.94 41.33 -16.63
CA MET A 1 9.61 41.69 -16.11
C MET A 1 8.97 40.40 -15.64
N MET A 2 9.09 40.10 -14.34
CA MET A 2 8.58 38.85 -13.76
C MET A 2 7.08 39.04 -13.47
N PRO A 3 6.18 38.13 -13.88
CA PRO A 3 4.78 38.23 -13.49
C PRO A 3 4.64 37.99 -11.98
N GLU A 4 3.87 38.85 -11.30
CA GLU A 4 3.56 38.76 -9.87
C GLU A 4 2.69 37.54 -9.54
N PRO A 5 2.80 36.98 -8.32
CA PRO A 5 1.94 35.89 -7.85
C PRO A 5 0.59 36.47 -7.39
N ASP A 6 -0.29 36.75 -8.35
CA ASP A 6 -1.63 37.32 -8.10
C ASP A 6 -2.63 36.27 -7.59
N GLY A 7 -2.30 34.98 -7.71
CA GLY A 7 -3.15 33.86 -7.29
C GLY A 7 -3.38 33.81 -5.78
N ASP A 8 -2.31 33.93 -5.00
CA ASP A 8 -2.36 33.82 -3.53
C ASP A 8 -3.15 34.96 -2.89
N LYS A 9 -3.01 36.18 -3.43
CA LYS A 9 -3.77 37.35 -2.96
C LYS A 9 -5.27 37.21 -3.26
N ARG A 10 -5.65 36.63 -4.40
CA ARG A 10 -7.07 36.40 -4.77
C ARG A 10 -7.72 35.30 -3.93
N ALA A 11 -6.99 34.21 -3.66
CA ALA A 11 -7.48 33.14 -2.79
C ALA A 11 -7.72 33.65 -1.35
N ALA A 12 -6.75 34.39 -0.80
CA ALA A 12 -6.86 34.98 0.54
C ALA A 12 -8.00 36.01 0.64
N ALA A 13 -8.17 36.89 -0.36
CA ALA A 13 -9.25 37.87 -0.38
C ALA A 13 -10.64 37.22 -0.45
N SER A 14 -10.78 36.16 -1.23
CA SER A 14 -12.04 35.44 -1.40
C SER A 14 -12.42 34.62 -0.16
N LEU A 15 -11.44 34.03 0.53
CA LEU A 15 -11.62 33.39 1.84
C LEU A 15 -12.10 34.41 2.89
N ALA A 16 -11.46 35.58 2.95
CA ALA A 16 -11.84 36.66 3.88
C ALA A 16 -13.20 37.28 3.56
N ALA A 17 -13.65 37.25 2.31
CA ALA A 17 -14.99 37.68 1.92
C ALA A 17 -16.07 36.66 2.34
N LEU A 18 -15.79 35.36 2.18
CA LEU A 18 -16.68 34.28 2.61
C LEU A 18 -16.89 34.26 4.14
N GLN A 19 -15.83 34.51 4.90
CA GLN A 19 -15.89 34.63 6.37
C GLN A 19 -16.72 35.84 6.85
N ARG A 20 -16.81 36.91 6.05
CA ARG A 20 -17.54 38.14 6.42
C ARG A 20 -19.01 38.15 5.95
N GLY A 21 -19.34 37.42 4.89
CA GLY A 21 -20.67 37.51 4.24
C GLY A 21 -21.68 36.42 4.64
N CYS A 22 -21.24 35.28 5.17
CA CYS A 22 -22.13 34.16 5.44
C CYS A 22 -22.47 34.07 6.93
N GLY A 23 -23.71 34.40 7.30
CA GLY A 23 -24.29 34.05 8.62
C GLY A 23 -24.50 32.54 8.82
N GLY A 24 -23.90 31.70 7.98
CA GLY A 24 -23.88 30.25 8.14
C GLY A 24 -22.81 29.87 9.15
N GLY A 25 -23.11 28.90 10.01
CA GLY A 25 -22.14 28.38 10.98
C GLY A 25 -20.82 27.95 10.32
N PRO A 26 -19.74 27.77 11.10
CA PRO A 26 -18.37 27.51 10.62
C PRO A 26 -18.28 26.39 9.56
N LYS A 27 -19.22 25.44 9.59
CA LYS A 27 -19.36 24.36 8.60
C LYS A 27 -19.65 24.86 7.18
N LEU A 28 -20.55 25.83 6.98
CA LEU A 28 -20.88 26.34 5.65
C LEU A 28 -19.69 27.11 5.04
N VAL A 29 -18.96 27.85 5.87
CA VAL A 29 -17.77 28.59 5.47
C VAL A 29 -16.67 27.62 5.01
N ALA A 30 -16.47 26.50 5.71
CA ALA A 30 -15.52 25.48 5.30
C ALA A 30 -15.89 24.83 3.94
N VAL A 31 -17.17 24.56 3.67
CA VAL A 31 -17.61 23.99 2.38
C VAL A 31 -17.43 24.97 1.23
N LEU A 32 -17.75 26.25 1.45
CA LEU A 32 -17.59 27.28 0.43
C LEU A 32 -16.12 27.59 0.19
N ALA A 33 -15.30 27.65 1.23
CA ALA A 33 -13.85 27.76 1.12
C ALA A 33 -13.27 26.56 0.36
N ALA A 34 -13.72 25.35 0.69
CA ALA A 34 -13.32 24.14 -0.01
C ALA A 34 -13.67 24.20 -1.49
N ARG A 35 -14.94 24.42 -1.84
CA ARG A 35 -15.39 24.57 -3.23
C ARG A 35 -14.62 25.65 -3.98
N LEU A 36 -14.38 26.78 -3.34
CA LEU A 36 -13.65 27.88 -3.93
C LEU A 36 -12.19 27.48 -4.19
N LEU A 37 -11.51 26.85 -3.24
CA LEU A 37 -10.14 26.36 -3.41
C LEU A 37 -10.04 25.33 -4.54
N VAL A 38 -11.02 24.44 -4.67
CA VAL A 38 -11.11 23.49 -5.80
C VAL A 38 -11.26 24.23 -7.13
N THR A 39 -12.14 25.23 -7.18
CA THR A 39 -12.41 25.98 -8.42
C THR A 39 -11.19 26.81 -8.82
N LEU A 40 -10.58 27.50 -7.86
CA LEU A 40 -9.38 28.31 -8.08
C LEU A 40 -8.18 27.46 -8.51
N ALA A 41 -8.04 26.25 -7.97
CA ALA A 41 -7.01 25.32 -8.40
C ALA A 41 -7.21 24.79 -9.83
N GLN A 42 -8.46 24.48 -10.19
CA GLN A 42 -8.80 24.05 -11.55
C GLN A 42 -8.56 25.18 -12.56
N GLU A 43 -8.83 26.43 -12.18
CA GLU A 43 -8.64 27.61 -13.02
C GLU A 43 -7.17 28.06 -13.12
N ALA A 44 -6.38 27.89 -12.05
CA ALA A 44 -5.00 28.37 -12.02
C ALA A 44 -4.03 27.52 -12.84
N GLY A 45 -4.40 26.29 -13.23
CA GLY A 45 -3.49 25.33 -13.89
C GLY A 45 -2.28 24.95 -13.04
N GLY A 46 -2.17 25.49 -11.83
CA GLY A 46 -1.16 25.17 -10.83
C GLY A 46 -1.63 23.99 -10.00
N GLY A 47 -0.75 22.99 -9.84
CA GLY A 47 -1.04 21.83 -9.01
C GLY A 47 -1.45 22.27 -7.60
N LEU A 48 -2.56 21.72 -7.11
CA LEU A 48 -2.95 21.88 -5.72
C LEU A 48 -1.85 21.32 -4.82
N ASP A 49 -1.44 22.12 -3.84
CA ASP A 49 -0.55 21.66 -2.79
C ASP A 49 -1.24 20.53 -1.99
N LEU A 50 -0.46 19.51 -1.65
CA LEU A 50 -0.89 18.39 -0.79
C LEU A 50 -1.39 18.90 0.56
N GLU A 51 -0.90 20.05 1.04
CA GLU A 51 -1.39 20.73 2.25
C GLU A 51 -2.87 21.11 2.15
N VAL A 52 -3.27 21.70 1.02
CA VAL A 52 -4.67 22.08 0.79
C VAL A 52 -5.55 20.84 0.75
N MET A 53 -5.07 19.75 0.13
CA MET A 53 -5.82 18.48 0.06
C MET A 53 -6.02 17.84 1.44
N ALA A 54 -5.00 17.85 2.30
CA ALA A 54 -5.12 17.34 3.66
C ALA A 54 -6.19 18.11 4.46
N LEU A 55 -6.21 19.44 4.36
CA LEU A 55 -7.22 20.28 5.01
C LEU A 55 -8.63 20.03 4.47
N LEU A 56 -8.79 19.82 3.16
CA LEU A 56 -10.09 19.51 2.56
C LEU A 56 -10.65 18.16 3.04
N LEU A 57 -9.79 17.15 3.18
CA LEU A 57 -10.21 15.84 3.67
C LEU A 57 -10.57 15.88 5.15
N ASP A 58 -9.84 16.64 5.95
CA ASP A 58 -10.16 16.84 7.37
C ASP A 58 -11.54 17.51 7.53
N ALA A 59 -11.77 18.59 6.79
CA ALA A 59 -13.06 19.27 6.76
C ALA A 59 -14.20 18.38 6.23
N ALA A 60 -13.94 17.52 5.25
CA ALA A 60 -14.94 16.57 4.75
C ALA A 60 -15.29 15.50 5.79
N GLY A 61 -14.30 15.02 6.54
CA GLY A 61 -14.48 14.08 7.63
C GLY A 61 -15.35 14.63 8.76
N GLU A 62 -15.09 15.86 9.19
CA GLU A 62 -15.88 16.54 10.23
C GLU A 62 -17.35 16.73 9.87
N GLN A 63 -17.65 16.85 8.57
CA GLN A 63 -19.01 17.09 8.07
C GLN A 63 -19.77 15.84 7.67
N GLN A 64 -19.12 14.66 7.71
CA GLN A 64 -19.71 13.40 7.25
C GLN A 64 -20.31 13.49 5.84
N SER A 65 -19.76 14.37 4.99
CA SER A 65 -20.29 14.58 3.63
C SER A 65 -19.55 13.69 2.64
N GLU A 66 -20.21 12.60 2.23
CA GLU A 66 -19.66 11.65 1.26
C GLU A 66 -19.28 12.32 -0.07
N VAL A 67 -20.09 13.27 -0.53
CA VAL A 67 -19.86 13.99 -1.79
C VAL A 67 -18.60 14.85 -1.71
N LEU A 68 -18.37 15.53 -0.58
CA LEU A 68 -17.17 16.35 -0.39
C LEU A 68 -15.93 15.47 -0.23
N ALA A 69 -16.03 14.38 0.53
CA ALA A 69 -14.95 13.41 0.67
C ALA A 69 -14.56 12.82 -0.69
N GLY A 70 -15.53 12.36 -1.49
CA GLY A 70 -15.27 11.83 -2.83
C GLY A 70 -14.58 12.84 -3.75
N LYS A 71 -14.98 14.12 -3.72
CA LYS A 71 -14.32 15.18 -4.49
C LYS A 71 -12.90 15.46 -4.01
N ALA A 72 -12.68 15.55 -2.70
CA ALA A 72 -11.35 15.78 -2.13
C ALA A 72 -10.39 14.63 -2.48
N LEU A 73 -10.86 13.37 -2.42
CA LEU A 73 -10.10 12.20 -2.84
C LEU A 73 -9.73 12.26 -4.34
N ALA A 74 -10.69 12.58 -5.20
CA ALA A 74 -10.46 12.70 -6.64
C ALA A 74 -9.44 13.81 -6.96
N LEU A 75 -9.48 14.92 -6.23
CA LEU A 75 -8.52 16.01 -6.38
C LEU A 75 -7.13 15.63 -5.89
N ALA A 76 -7.01 14.91 -4.78
CA ALA A 76 -5.73 14.41 -4.30
C ALA A 76 -5.06 13.50 -5.34
N ALA A 77 -5.84 12.61 -5.98
CA ALA A 77 -5.36 11.76 -7.06
C ALA A 77 -4.94 12.58 -8.29
N ALA A 78 -5.74 13.57 -8.69
CA ALA A 78 -5.44 14.43 -9.83
C ALA A 78 -4.20 15.30 -9.58
N ALA A 79 -4.03 15.85 -8.37
CA ALA A 79 -2.88 16.65 -7.98
C ALA A 79 -1.59 15.81 -8.00
N ALA A 80 -1.64 14.59 -7.48
CA ALA A 80 -0.53 13.64 -7.57
C ALA A 80 -0.14 13.33 -9.02
N ALA A 81 -1.13 13.12 -9.89
CA ALA A 81 -0.88 12.88 -11.31
C ALA A 81 -0.27 14.11 -12.03
N ALA A 82 -0.74 15.32 -11.69
CA ALA A 82 -0.29 16.56 -12.31
C ALA A 82 1.12 16.98 -11.87
N GLY A 83 1.49 16.73 -10.61
CA GLY A 83 2.80 17.12 -10.07
C GLY A 83 3.99 16.29 -10.57
N GLY A 84 3.76 15.30 -11.43
CA GLY A 84 4.80 14.45 -11.99
C GLY A 84 5.44 13.48 -10.99
N ARG A 85 6.33 12.62 -11.49
CA ARG A 85 7.14 11.74 -10.65
C ARG A 85 8.29 12.52 -10.04
N GLY A 86 8.57 12.28 -8.77
CA GLY A 86 9.77 12.77 -8.11
C GLY A 86 9.53 13.76 -6.98
N GLN A 87 8.37 13.70 -6.32
CA GLN A 87 8.08 14.52 -5.15
C GLN A 87 8.76 13.97 -3.88
N ALA A 88 9.21 14.86 -3.00
CA ALA A 88 9.73 14.49 -1.69
C ALA A 88 8.59 14.17 -0.69
N LEU A 89 8.88 13.37 0.34
CA LEU A 89 7.90 13.07 1.40
C LEU A 89 7.80 14.21 2.42
N THR A 90 7.00 15.22 2.10
CA THR A 90 6.70 16.35 2.99
C THR A 90 5.83 15.93 4.19
N PRO A 91 5.80 16.71 5.29
CA PRO A 91 4.88 16.45 6.40
C PRO A 91 3.41 16.38 5.95
N ALA A 92 3.01 17.26 5.02
CA ALA A 92 1.68 17.27 4.42
C ALA A 92 1.36 15.99 3.66
N ALA A 93 2.31 15.49 2.86
CA ALA A 93 2.17 14.22 2.15
C ALA A 93 1.97 13.05 3.13
N ARG A 94 2.71 13.01 4.24
CA ARG A 94 2.53 11.98 5.29
C ARG A 94 1.16 12.05 5.94
N GLN A 95 0.71 13.27 6.26
CA GLN A 95 -0.61 13.48 6.84
C GLN A 95 -1.71 13.03 5.87
N LEU A 96 -1.62 13.41 4.59
CA LEU A 96 -2.53 12.97 3.54
C LEU A 96 -2.55 11.44 3.42
N LEU A 97 -1.40 10.79 3.33
CA LEU A 97 -1.31 9.33 3.25
C LEU A 97 -1.95 8.64 4.47
N ARG A 98 -1.79 9.19 5.67
CA ARG A 98 -2.45 8.70 6.89
C ARG A 98 -3.97 8.86 6.82
N TYR A 99 -4.48 9.99 6.34
CA TYR A 99 -5.92 10.16 6.14
C TYR A 99 -6.48 9.20 5.09
N LEU A 100 -5.76 9.03 3.98
CA LEU A 100 -6.13 8.10 2.92
C LEU A 100 -6.13 6.65 3.43
N SER A 101 -5.15 6.25 4.25
CA SER A 101 -5.10 4.90 4.82
C SER A 101 -6.29 4.65 5.75
N ILE A 102 -6.58 5.57 6.67
CA ILE A 102 -7.74 5.46 7.59
C ILE A 102 -9.05 5.42 6.79
N THR A 103 -9.17 6.27 5.76
CA THR A 103 -10.38 6.31 4.92
C THR A 103 -10.53 5.03 4.10
N ALA A 104 -9.43 4.47 3.60
CA ALA A 104 -9.42 3.24 2.84
C ALA A 104 -9.82 2.02 3.69
N THR A 105 -9.50 2.01 4.98
CA THR A 105 -9.76 0.87 5.88
C THR A 105 -11.07 1.00 6.64
N ASP A 106 -11.36 2.17 7.19
CA ASP A 106 -12.36 2.31 8.26
C ASP A 106 -13.64 3.00 7.79
N ASN A 107 -13.66 3.58 6.58
CA ASN A 107 -14.85 4.29 6.11
C ASN A 107 -16.00 3.32 5.81
N PRO A 108 -17.23 3.56 6.30
CA PRO A 108 -18.35 2.63 6.09
C PRO A 108 -18.78 2.52 4.62
N VAL A 109 -18.52 3.55 3.81
CA VAL A 109 -18.95 3.62 2.41
C VAL A 109 -17.91 3.00 1.49
N ALA A 110 -18.25 1.89 0.84
CA ALA A 110 -17.35 1.16 -0.05
C ALA A 110 -16.77 2.02 -1.19
N ALA A 111 -17.59 2.91 -1.77
CA ALA A 111 -17.15 3.82 -2.82
C ALA A 111 -16.04 4.77 -2.34
N LEU A 112 -16.12 5.26 -1.09
CA LEU A 112 -15.09 6.12 -0.50
C LEU A 112 -13.83 5.35 -0.15
N ARG A 113 -13.96 4.12 0.38
CA ARG A 113 -12.79 3.24 0.59
C ARG A 113 -12.02 3.02 -0.71
N ASN A 114 -12.72 2.66 -1.78
CA ASN A 114 -12.12 2.42 -3.09
C ASN A 114 -11.47 3.69 -3.66
N ALA A 115 -12.15 4.84 -3.56
CA ALA A 115 -11.58 6.12 -3.98
C ALA A 115 -10.31 6.46 -3.18
N ALA A 116 -10.31 6.23 -1.86
CA ALA A 116 -9.14 6.47 -1.02
C ALA A 116 -7.96 5.56 -1.38
N PHE A 117 -8.21 4.28 -1.68
CA PHE A 117 -7.18 3.37 -2.19
C PHE A 117 -6.56 3.86 -3.51
N LEU A 118 -7.39 4.31 -4.46
CA LEU A 118 -6.91 4.85 -5.74
C LEU A 118 -6.09 6.13 -5.55
N SER A 119 -6.56 7.04 -4.69
CA SER A 119 -5.83 8.27 -4.36
C SER A 119 -4.51 7.96 -3.64
N LEU A 120 -4.48 6.96 -2.77
CA LEU A 120 -3.27 6.52 -2.08
C LEU A 120 -2.23 5.97 -3.08
N ASP A 121 -2.64 5.10 -4.02
CA ASP A 121 -1.76 4.59 -5.07
C ASP A 121 -1.23 5.72 -5.98
N ALA A 122 -2.07 6.72 -6.29
CA ALA A 122 -1.68 7.89 -7.07
C ALA A 122 -0.65 8.75 -6.34
N VAL A 123 -0.89 9.10 -5.06
CA VAL A 123 0.05 9.87 -4.24
C VAL A 123 1.38 9.13 -4.11
N LEU A 124 1.36 7.83 -3.79
CA LEU A 124 2.57 7.02 -3.75
C LEU A 124 3.29 6.98 -5.10
N SER A 125 2.59 7.13 -6.23
CA SER A 125 3.20 7.12 -7.57
C SER A 125 3.89 8.43 -7.94
N ALA A 126 3.50 9.52 -7.30
CA ALA A 126 4.11 10.83 -7.50
C ALA A 126 5.43 11.00 -6.71
N LEU A 127 5.59 10.25 -5.61
CA LEU A 127 6.78 10.32 -4.76
C LEU A 127 8.05 9.77 -5.44
N GLN A 128 9.22 10.29 -5.05
CA GLN A 128 10.53 9.69 -5.33
C GLN A 128 10.62 8.30 -4.70
N VAL A 129 11.49 7.44 -5.23
CA VAL A 129 11.62 6.04 -4.75
C VAL A 129 11.87 5.98 -3.24
N ASP A 130 12.82 6.76 -2.71
CA ASP A 130 13.13 6.77 -1.26
C ASP A 130 11.94 7.28 -0.42
N ALA A 131 11.35 8.39 -0.84
CA ALA A 131 10.17 8.99 -0.21
C ALA A 131 8.97 8.01 -0.20
N ARG A 132 8.76 7.31 -1.31
CA ARG A 132 7.73 6.29 -1.47
C ARG A 132 8.00 5.09 -0.57
N LEU A 133 9.24 4.61 -0.49
CA LEU A 133 9.59 3.48 0.37
C LEU A 133 9.38 3.81 1.84
N GLN A 134 9.86 4.96 2.29
CA GLN A 134 9.62 5.44 3.66
C GLN A 134 8.12 5.55 3.97
N ALA A 135 7.32 6.06 3.02
CA ALA A 135 5.87 6.12 3.17
C ALA A 135 5.25 4.71 3.24
N MET A 136 5.66 3.80 2.36
CA MET A 136 5.15 2.44 2.32
C MET A 136 5.53 1.64 3.56
N GLU A 137 6.72 1.83 4.13
CA GLU A 137 7.11 1.22 5.41
C GLU A 137 6.13 1.62 6.51
N GLY A 138 5.88 2.91 6.70
CA GLY A 138 4.93 3.38 7.72
C GLY A 138 3.49 2.88 7.49
N LEU A 139 3.10 2.66 6.23
CA LEU A 139 1.78 2.11 5.88
C LEU A 139 1.73 0.58 6.01
N LEU A 140 2.81 -0.14 5.71
CA LEU A 140 2.91 -1.58 5.91
C LEU A 140 2.92 -1.88 7.40
N ASP A 141 3.63 -1.09 8.21
CA ASP A 141 3.66 -1.17 9.67
C ASP A 141 2.29 -0.94 10.32
N SER A 142 1.31 -0.41 9.57
CA SER A 142 -0.05 -0.24 10.07
C SER A 142 -0.75 -1.59 10.28
N SER A 143 -1.62 -1.67 11.27
CA SER A 143 -2.43 -2.86 11.56
C SER A 143 -3.57 -3.07 10.55
N ALA A 144 -3.39 -2.69 9.28
CA ALA A 144 -4.39 -2.71 8.21
C ALA A 144 -4.05 -3.75 7.12
N PRO A 145 -4.45 -5.03 7.29
CA PRO A 145 -4.17 -6.12 6.34
C PRO A 145 -4.53 -5.80 4.88
N ALA A 146 -5.67 -5.14 4.65
CA ALA A 146 -6.13 -4.79 3.31
C ALA A 146 -5.18 -3.82 2.60
N LEU A 147 -4.59 -2.88 3.34
CA LEU A 147 -3.62 -1.94 2.78
C LEU A 147 -2.33 -2.64 2.39
N ALA A 148 -1.82 -3.51 3.26
CA ALA A 148 -0.64 -4.31 2.95
C ALA A 148 -0.83 -5.23 1.74
N ALA A 149 -2.01 -5.85 1.62
CA ALA A 149 -2.37 -6.66 0.46
C ALA A 149 -2.31 -5.87 -0.86
N ALA A 150 -2.56 -4.55 -0.83
CA ALA A 150 -2.43 -3.67 -1.99
C ALA A 150 -1.00 -3.13 -2.20
N LEU A 151 -0.25 -2.89 -1.12
CA LEU A 151 1.10 -2.32 -1.18
C LEU A 151 2.18 -3.33 -1.58
N LEU A 152 2.06 -4.59 -1.18
CA LEU A 152 3.04 -5.64 -1.53
C LEU A 152 3.11 -5.89 -3.06
N PRO A 153 1.99 -6.00 -3.81
CA PRO A 153 2.03 -6.07 -5.27
C PRO A 153 2.59 -4.80 -5.92
N ARG A 154 2.43 -3.64 -5.27
CA ARG A 154 3.05 -2.39 -5.72
C ARG A 154 4.57 -2.44 -5.60
N LEU A 155 5.11 -2.95 -4.49
CA LEU A 155 6.57 -3.19 -4.38
C LEU A 155 7.07 -4.11 -5.48
N ALA A 156 6.31 -5.15 -5.84
CA ALA A 156 6.65 -6.03 -6.95
C ALA A 156 6.68 -5.28 -8.30
N ARG A 157 5.69 -4.40 -8.57
CA ARG A 157 5.66 -3.55 -9.78
C ARG A 157 6.86 -2.60 -9.85
N ASP A 158 7.18 -1.95 -8.73
CA ASP A 158 8.34 -1.06 -8.62
C ASP A 158 9.65 -1.84 -8.82
N ALA A 159 9.73 -3.06 -8.26
CA ALA A 159 10.87 -3.95 -8.44
C ALA A 159 11.03 -4.37 -9.90
N VAL A 160 9.94 -4.68 -10.61
CA VAL A 160 9.97 -4.98 -12.05
C VAL A 160 10.53 -3.82 -12.85
N ALA A 161 10.10 -2.60 -12.55
CA ALA A 161 10.51 -1.40 -13.29
C ALA A 161 11.99 -1.05 -13.03
N ALA A 162 12.48 -1.25 -11.81
CA ALA A 162 13.84 -0.93 -11.42
C ALA A 162 14.85 -2.07 -11.63
N TRP A 163 14.41 -3.32 -11.83
CA TRP A 163 15.30 -4.48 -11.87
C TRP A 163 16.41 -4.34 -12.93
N PRO A 164 17.66 -4.76 -12.65
CA PRO A 164 18.73 -4.75 -13.65
C PRO A 164 18.36 -5.51 -14.93
N VAL A 165 18.58 -4.91 -16.10
CA VAL A 165 18.18 -5.51 -17.39
C VAL A 165 19.05 -6.72 -17.72
N ALA A 166 20.36 -6.65 -17.43
CA ALA A 166 21.29 -7.75 -17.67
C ALA A 166 21.94 -8.30 -16.38
N PRO A 167 22.30 -9.60 -16.35
CA PRO A 167 23.11 -10.16 -15.27
C PRO A 167 24.45 -9.43 -15.15
N GLY A 168 24.77 -8.96 -13.94
CA GLY A 168 26.04 -8.28 -13.65
C GLY A 168 26.02 -6.76 -13.88
N GLU A 169 24.96 -6.20 -14.46
CA GLU A 169 24.81 -4.74 -14.49
C GLU A 169 24.46 -4.21 -13.08
N PRO A 170 25.13 -3.14 -12.62
CA PRO A 170 24.68 -2.45 -11.43
C PRO A 170 23.29 -1.90 -11.72
N GLY A 171 22.29 -2.31 -10.91
CA GLY A 171 20.96 -1.74 -11.05
C GLY A 171 21.00 -0.22 -10.89
N GLY A 172 20.06 0.47 -11.51
CA GLY A 172 19.93 1.92 -11.37
C GLY A 172 19.76 2.35 -9.90
N PRO A 173 19.85 3.66 -9.61
CA PRO A 173 19.71 4.17 -8.25
C PRO A 173 18.40 3.73 -7.59
N GLU A 174 17.31 3.66 -8.36
CA GLU A 174 16.01 3.17 -7.89
C GLU A 174 16.07 1.72 -7.38
N TRP A 175 16.82 0.84 -8.06
CA TRP A 175 17.02 -0.54 -7.61
C TRP A 175 17.86 -0.58 -6.34
N GLY A 176 18.92 0.23 -6.28
CA GLY A 176 19.78 0.35 -5.10
C GLY A 176 18.99 0.74 -3.85
N ALA A 177 18.05 1.69 -4.00
CA ALA A 177 17.13 2.12 -2.96
C ALA A 177 16.10 1.05 -2.61
N LEU A 178 15.47 0.40 -3.59
CA LEU A 178 14.36 -0.55 -3.36
C LEU A 178 14.81 -1.90 -2.81
N ARG A 179 15.91 -2.44 -3.32
CA ARG A 179 16.38 -3.81 -3.06
C ARG A 179 16.47 -4.17 -1.57
N PRO A 180 17.01 -3.33 -0.67
CA PRO A 180 17.13 -3.67 0.75
C PRO A 180 15.79 -3.92 1.45
N HIS A 181 14.67 -3.41 0.91
CA HIS A 181 13.36 -3.45 1.56
C HIS A 181 12.48 -4.62 1.09
N LEU A 182 12.78 -5.23 -0.07
CA LEU A 182 11.92 -6.26 -0.67
C LEU A 182 11.80 -7.52 0.20
N LEU A 183 12.93 -8.10 0.61
CA LEU A 183 12.92 -9.32 1.42
C LEU A 183 12.43 -9.07 2.87
N PRO A 184 12.84 -7.97 3.55
CA PRO A 184 12.25 -7.63 4.85
C PRO A 184 10.73 -7.44 4.81
N ALA A 185 10.18 -6.78 3.78
CA ALA A 185 8.74 -6.63 3.62
C ALA A 185 8.01 -7.98 3.47
N VAL A 186 8.60 -8.94 2.76
CA VAL A 186 8.09 -10.32 2.70
C VAL A 186 8.10 -10.95 4.09
N ILE A 187 9.23 -10.91 4.80
CA ILE A 187 9.38 -11.56 6.10
C ILE A 187 8.41 -10.96 7.13
N ALA A 188 8.23 -9.64 7.15
CA ALA A 188 7.34 -8.95 8.09
C ALA A 188 5.90 -9.48 8.08
N TRP A 189 5.43 -9.98 6.92
CA TRP A 189 4.07 -10.49 6.72
C TRP A 189 3.96 -12.02 6.76
N LEU A 190 5.06 -12.75 6.63
CA LEU A 190 5.05 -14.21 6.71
C LEU A 190 5.46 -14.74 8.08
N ASP A 191 6.30 -14.01 8.82
CA ASP A 191 6.77 -14.40 10.14
C ASP A 191 5.59 -14.45 11.14
N PRO A 192 5.31 -15.61 11.76
CA PRO A 192 4.25 -15.73 12.75
C PRO A 192 4.39 -14.78 13.95
N ASP A 193 5.63 -14.45 14.32
CA ASP A 193 5.99 -13.59 15.44
C ASP A 193 6.50 -12.21 14.97
N GLY A 194 6.35 -11.92 13.67
CA GLY A 194 6.72 -10.64 13.07
C GLY A 194 5.79 -9.49 13.48
N MET A 195 6.05 -8.30 12.93
CA MET A 195 5.29 -7.09 13.24
C MET A 195 3.78 -7.24 12.97
N HIS A 196 3.42 -8.03 11.96
CA HIS A 196 2.04 -8.30 11.57
C HIS A 196 1.57 -9.70 11.97
N GLY A 197 2.32 -10.34 12.88
CA GLY A 197 2.20 -11.74 13.24
C GLY A 197 0.75 -12.21 13.30
N TRP A 198 0.44 -13.19 12.45
CA TRP A 198 -0.92 -13.70 12.29
C TRP A 198 -1.32 -14.72 13.38
N ARG A 199 -0.46 -14.93 14.38
CA ARG A 199 -0.79 -15.69 15.61
C ARG A 199 -1.70 -14.90 16.55
N ALA A 200 -1.62 -13.57 16.52
CA ALA A 200 -2.45 -12.69 17.33
C ALA A 200 -3.80 -12.41 16.63
N SER A 201 -4.79 -11.96 17.40
CA SER A 201 -6.07 -11.45 16.86
C SER A 201 -5.80 -10.30 15.87
N PRO A 202 -6.46 -10.25 14.69
CA PRO A 202 -7.65 -11.02 14.27
C PRO A 202 -7.38 -12.45 13.73
N GLY A 203 -6.12 -12.90 13.73
CA GLY A 203 -5.73 -14.24 13.32
C GLY A 203 -5.47 -14.38 11.82
N LEU A 204 -5.06 -15.57 11.41
CA LEU A 204 -4.58 -15.86 10.06
C LEU A 204 -5.62 -15.62 8.95
N ALA A 205 -6.91 -15.81 9.20
CA ALA A 205 -7.93 -15.59 8.18
C ALA A 205 -7.97 -14.12 7.72
N ALA A 206 -7.85 -13.17 8.66
CA ALA A 206 -7.82 -11.74 8.35
C ALA A 206 -6.49 -11.28 7.71
N SER A 207 -5.41 -12.04 7.93
CA SER A 207 -4.10 -11.79 7.33
C SER A 207 -3.82 -12.65 6.10
N ALA A 208 -4.81 -13.41 5.59
CA ALA A 208 -4.59 -14.35 4.49
C ALA A 208 -4.20 -13.63 3.18
N ASP A 209 -4.88 -12.53 2.85
CA ASP A 209 -4.60 -11.76 1.64
C ASP A 209 -3.21 -11.10 1.63
N PRO A 210 -2.77 -10.36 2.68
CA PRO A 210 -1.42 -9.81 2.68
C PRO A 210 -0.34 -10.90 2.77
N ALA A 211 -0.58 -12.01 3.48
CA ALA A 211 0.33 -13.16 3.47
C ALA A 211 0.46 -13.76 2.06
N ALA A 212 -0.64 -13.91 1.33
CA ALA A 212 -0.62 -14.36 -0.07
C ALA A 212 0.10 -13.35 -0.97
N ALA A 213 -0.07 -12.05 -0.76
CA ALA A 213 0.65 -11.00 -1.48
C ALA A 213 2.16 -11.06 -1.20
N ALA A 214 2.57 -11.28 0.04
CA ALA A 214 3.96 -11.45 0.44
C ALA A 214 4.58 -12.73 -0.16
N LEU A 215 3.85 -13.84 -0.19
CA LEU A 215 4.26 -15.07 -0.88
C LEU A 215 4.42 -14.86 -2.40
N ASN A 216 3.54 -14.10 -3.03
CA ASN A 216 3.66 -13.76 -4.44
C ASN A 216 4.88 -12.87 -4.72
N LEU A 217 5.18 -11.91 -3.83
CA LEU A 217 6.42 -11.14 -3.90
C LEU A 217 7.64 -12.06 -3.74
N LEU A 218 7.63 -12.99 -2.79
CA LEU A 218 8.69 -14.00 -2.63
C LEU A 218 8.88 -14.84 -3.90
N LEU A 219 7.79 -15.34 -4.49
CA LEU A 219 7.81 -16.10 -5.73
C LEU A 219 8.40 -15.28 -6.88
N PHE A 220 8.04 -14.01 -6.98
CA PHE A 220 8.60 -13.07 -7.95
C PHE A 220 10.12 -12.93 -7.79
N LEU A 221 10.61 -12.69 -6.56
CA LEU A 221 12.04 -12.55 -6.29
C LEU A 221 12.81 -13.82 -6.65
N LEU A 222 12.32 -14.98 -6.19
CA LEU A 222 12.92 -16.28 -6.51
C LEU A 222 12.96 -16.53 -8.02
N GLY A 223 11.85 -16.31 -8.71
CA GLY A 223 11.74 -16.53 -10.16
C GLY A 223 12.64 -15.60 -10.97
N ARG A 224 12.76 -14.32 -10.56
CA ARG A 224 13.65 -13.35 -11.22
C ARG A 224 15.11 -13.72 -11.05
N GLU A 225 15.53 -14.01 -9.83
CA GLU A 225 16.92 -14.35 -9.55
C GLU A 225 17.32 -15.72 -10.13
N ALA A 226 16.40 -16.69 -10.17
CA ALA A 226 16.64 -17.98 -10.80
C ALA A 226 16.85 -17.85 -12.31
N ARG A 227 16.05 -17.02 -12.99
CA ARG A 227 16.21 -16.75 -14.44
C ARG A 227 17.48 -15.98 -14.76
N ALA A 228 17.87 -15.04 -13.89
CA ALA A 228 19.08 -14.25 -14.08
C ALA A 228 20.35 -14.97 -13.59
N SER A 229 20.21 -16.12 -12.93
CA SER A 229 21.31 -16.80 -12.22
C SER A 229 22.04 -15.88 -11.23
N THR A 230 21.29 -14.99 -10.56
CA THR A 230 21.83 -14.04 -9.58
C THR A 230 21.30 -14.32 -8.17
N ASN A 231 21.77 -13.55 -7.19
CA ASN A 231 21.27 -13.54 -5.81
C ASN A 231 21.35 -12.12 -5.22
N VAL A 232 20.84 -11.14 -5.96
CA VAL A 232 21.02 -9.71 -5.66
C VAL A 232 20.28 -9.26 -4.39
N THR A 233 19.13 -9.87 -4.10
CA THR A 233 18.31 -9.65 -2.89
C THR A 233 18.69 -10.58 -1.74
N GLY A 234 19.48 -11.63 -2.00
CA GLY A 234 19.87 -12.62 -1.00
C GLY A 234 18.90 -13.80 -0.84
N VAL A 235 17.72 -13.75 -1.48
CA VAL A 235 16.63 -14.71 -1.29
C VAL A 235 16.98 -16.12 -1.77
N ARG A 236 17.87 -16.26 -2.76
CA ARG A 236 18.34 -17.56 -3.26
C ARG A 236 19.53 -18.12 -2.49
N SER A 237 20.03 -17.48 -1.43
CA SER A 237 21.07 -18.14 -0.63
C SER A 237 20.53 -19.37 0.08
N VAL A 238 21.33 -20.44 0.20
CA VAL A 238 20.92 -21.67 0.90
C VAL A 238 20.48 -21.36 2.34
N ALA A 239 21.19 -20.46 3.01
CA ALA A 239 20.86 -20.00 4.36
C ALA A 239 19.51 -19.27 4.40
N ALA A 240 19.25 -18.33 3.48
CA ALA A 240 17.97 -17.62 3.42
C ALA A 240 16.80 -18.55 3.10
N LEU A 241 16.97 -19.52 2.19
CA LEU A 241 15.92 -20.50 1.88
C LEU A 241 15.62 -21.42 3.08
N GLN A 242 16.66 -21.84 3.82
CA GLN A 242 16.49 -22.64 5.04
C GLN A 242 15.80 -21.84 6.15
N ASP A 243 16.23 -20.60 6.38
CA ASP A 243 15.62 -19.70 7.36
C ASP A 243 14.16 -19.41 7.01
N MET A 244 13.87 -19.07 5.74
CA MET A 244 12.52 -18.81 5.26
C MET A 244 11.59 -20.02 5.45
N GLU A 245 12.04 -21.24 5.15
CA GLU A 245 11.22 -22.44 5.37
C GLU A 245 10.94 -22.66 6.86
N ALA A 246 11.97 -22.57 7.72
CA ALA A 246 11.85 -22.86 9.15
C ALA A 246 11.06 -21.78 9.90
N ARG A 247 11.33 -20.51 9.61
CA ARG A 247 10.76 -19.35 10.31
C ARG A 247 9.39 -18.95 9.77
N CYS A 248 9.17 -19.03 8.46
CA CYS A 248 7.99 -18.47 7.82
C CYS A 248 7.06 -19.54 7.22
N LEU A 249 7.55 -20.30 6.23
CA LEU A 249 6.69 -21.14 5.39
C LEU A 249 6.10 -22.35 6.12
N ALA A 250 6.90 -23.09 6.90
CA ALA A 250 6.40 -24.25 7.64
C ALA A 250 5.40 -23.87 8.75
N PRO A 251 5.65 -22.83 9.58
CA PRO A 251 4.66 -22.33 10.53
C PRO A 251 3.36 -21.87 9.85
N LEU A 252 3.46 -21.10 8.75
CA LEU A 252 2.32 -20.62 8.00
C LEU A 252 1.49 -21.79 7.43
N ARG A 253 2.14 -22.82 6.89
CA ARG A 253 1.49 -24.04 6.37
C ARG A 253 0.69 -24.75 7.44
N ALA A 254 1.31 -24.96 8.60
CA ALA A 254 0.67 -25.63 9.72
C ALA A 254 -0.54 -24.85 10.24
N ALA A 255 -0.42 -23.52 10.35
CA ALA A 255 -1.50 -22.66 10.82
C ALA A 255 -2.64 -22.54 9.80
N ALA A 256 -2.32 -22.32 8.52
CA ALA A 256 -3.31 -22.23 7.45
C ALA A 256 -4.10 -23.54 7.31
N GLY A 257 -3.43 -24.70 7.39
CA GLY A 257 -4.10 -26.00 7.37
C GLY A 257 -5.07 -26.21 8.54
N ARG A 258 -4.66 -25.83 9.76
CA ARG A 258 -5.56 -25.89 10.93
C ARG A 258 -6.74 -24.93 10.81
N ALA A 259 -6.49 -23.70 10.38
CA ALA A 259 -7.52 -22.69 10.21
C ALA A 259 -8.53 -23.08 9.13
N ALA A 260 -8.08 -23.62 7.99
CA ALA A 260 -8.94 -24.09 6.91
C ALA A 260 -9.80 -25.29 7.35
N ALA A 261 -9.22 -26.26 8.06
CA ALA A 261 -9.96 -27.40 8.59
C ALA A 261 -11.02 -26.97 9.63
N ALA A 262 -10.68 -25.99 10.48
CA ALA A 262 -11.63 -25.42 11.44
C ALA A 262 -12.78 -24.69 10.74
N ALA A 263 -12.48 -23.89 9.70
CA ALA A 263 -13.51 -23.20 8.92
C ALA A 263 -14.45 -24.21 8.21
N GLN A 264 -13.91 -25.24 7.56
CA GLN A 264 -14.72 -26.29 6.92
C GLN A 264 -15.63 -27.03 7.91
N ALA A 265 -15.14 -27.33 9.11
CA ALA A 265 -15.95 -27.98 10.15
C ALA A 265 -17.10 -27.09 10.67
N GLN A 266 -16.95 -25.76 10.58
CA GLN A 266 -17.99 -24.79 10.95
C GLN A 266 -19.02 -24.59 9.82
N ASN A 267 -18.60 -24.57 8.55
CA ASN A 267 -19.53 -24.43 7.41
C ASN A 267 -20.48 -25.61 7.29
N GLY A 268 -20.06 -26.82 7.70
CA GLY A 268 -20.97 -27.97 7.80
C GLY A 268 -22.08 -27.83 8.86
N ARG A 269 -22.07 -26.75 9.67
CA ARG A 269 -23.02 -26.50 10.77
C ARG A 269 -23.83 -25.21 10.62
N CYS A 270 -23.41 -24.28 9.78
CA CYS A 270 -24.06 -22.98 9.58
C CYS A 270 -24.35 -22.76 8.09
N GLU A 271 -25.60 -22.44 7.74
CA GLU A 271 -26.03 -22.13 6.36
C GLU A 271 -25.67 -20.69 5.91
N ASP A 272 -24.92 -19.94 6.72
CA ASP A 272 -24.60 -18.54 6.46
C ASP A 272 -23.31 -18.38 5.62
N GLY A 273 -23.43 -17.80 4.42
CA GLY A 273 -22.34 -17.64 3.43
C GLY A 273 -21.15 -16.77 3.83
N ALA A 274 -21.15 -16.11 5.01
CA ALA A 274 -19.99 -15.38 5.50
C ALA A 274 -18.83 -16.30 5.92
N ALA A 275 -19.14 -17.54 6.31
CA ALA A 275 -18.12 -18.53 6.66
C ALA A 275 -17.35 -19.06 5.44
N ASP A 276 -17.84 -18.80 4.22
CA ASP A 276 -17.20 -19.23 2.97
C ASP A 276 -16.04 -18.30 2.55
N GLU A 277 -16.10 -16.99 2.83
CA GLU A 277 -15.07 -16.05 2.38
C GLU A 277 -13.71 -16.30 3.05
N GLY A 278 -13.71 -16.47 4.38
CA GLY A 278 -12.49 -16.77 5.14
C GLY A 278 -11.90 -18.14 4.77
N ALA A 279 -12.74 -19.15 4.55
CA ALA A 279 -12.31 -20.46 4.09
C ALA A 279 -11.67 -20.39 2.69
N LEU A 280 -12.27 -19.63 1.77
CA LEU A 280 -11.74 -19.42 0.43
C LEU A 280 -10.40 -18.67 0.44
N ALA A 281 -10.27 -17.63 1.28
CA ALA A 281 -9.02 -16.90 1.43
C ALA A 281 -7.89 -17.82 1.95
N LEU A 282 -8.18 -18.65 2.95
CA LEU A 282 -7.23 -19.64 3.48
C LEU A 282 -6.87 -20.73 2.44
N ALA A 283 -7.84 -21.18 1.64
CA ALA A 283 -7.58 -22.13 0.56
C ALA A 283 -6.61 -21.54 -0.49
N ARG A 284 -6.86 -20.31 -0.94
CA ARG A 284 -5.96 -19.59 -1.86
C ARG A 284 -4.57 -19.39 -1.26
N LEU A 285 -4.49 -19.04 0.02
CA LEU A 285 -3.21 -18.92 0.72
C LEU A 285 -2.42 -20.25 0.70
N LEU A 286 -3.09 -21.37 0.97
CA LEU A 286 -2.47 -22.70 0.93
C LEU A 286 -1.97 -23.08 -0.46
N GLU A 287 -2.70 -22.73 -1.52
CA GLU A 287 -2.27 -22.96 -2.91
C GLU A 287 -1.00 -22.18 -3.26
N VAL A 288 -0.98 -20.88 -2.96
CA VAL A 288 0.19 -20.03 -3.20
C VAL A 288 1.38 -20.52 -2.36
N LEU A 289 1.15 -20.90 -1.11
CA LEU A 289 2.19 -21.43 -0.22
C LEU A 289 2.78 -22.74 -0.74
N ALA A 290 1.95 -23.67 -1.21
CA ALA A 290 2.43 -24.92 -1.81
C ALA A 290 3.31 -24.65 -3.03
N CYS A 291 2.92 -23.70 -3.89
CA CYS A 291 3.71 -23.30 -5.04
C CYS A 291 5.07 -22.71 -4.63
N VAL A 292 5.08 -21.76 -3.69
CA VAL A 292 6.31 -21.12 -3.19
C VAL A 292 7.26 -22.13 -2.57
N SER A 293 6.76 -23.03 -1.73
CA SER A 293 7.59 -24.07 -1.10
C SER A 293 8.20 -25.02 -2.13
N ALA A 294 7.44 -25.43 -3.15
CA ALA A 294 7.96 -26.26 -4.22
C ALA A 294 9.09 -25.56 -5.01
N VAL A 295 8.96 -24.26 -5.26
CA VAL A 295 10.00 -23.45 -5.92
C VAL A 295 11.23 -23.30 -5.02
N ALA A 296 11.05 -22.97 -3.74
CA ALA A 296 12.14 -22.85 -2.77
C ALA A 296 12.92 -24.16 -2.63
N ASP A 297 12.23 -25.31 -2.57
CA ASP A 297 12.83 -26.64 -2.51
C ASP A 297 13.61 -27.00 -3.78
N ARG A 298 13.08 -26.63 -4.93
CA ARG A 298 13.78 -26.80 -6.21
C ARG A 298 15.08 -26.00 -6.23
N GLU A 299 15.02 -24.71 -5.89
CA GLU A 299 16.20 -23.84 -5.88
C GLU A 299 17.25 -24.33 -4.88
N ARG A 300 16.83 -24.76 -3.68
CA ARG A 300 17.73 -25.33 -2.67
C ARG A 300 18.48 -26.56 -3.20
N ARG A 301 17.79 -27.47 -3.88
CA ARG A 301 18.39 -28.67 -4.49
C ARG A 301 19.37 -28.32 -5.60
N LEU A 302 19.02 -27.36 -6.47
CA LEU A 302 19.92 -26.89 -7.52
C LEU A 302 21.20 -26.29 -6.93
N LEU A 303 21.09 -25.46 -5.91
CA LEU A 303 22.24 -24.84 -5.24
C LEU A 303 23.11 -25.84 -4.49
N ALA A 304 22.52 -26.89 -3.91
CA ALA A 304 23.25 -27.97 -3.28
C ALA A 304 24.07 -28.78 -4.32
N ALA A 305 23.49 -29.04 -5.50
CA ALA A 305 24.15 -29.79 -6.56
C ALA A 305 25.37 -29.07 -7.16
N HIS A 306 25.41 -27.73 -7.16
CA HIS A 306 26.55 -26.95 -7.69
C HIS A 306 27.73 -26.84 -6.70
N LYS A 307 27.57 -27.30 -5.46
CA LYS A 307 28.65 -27.31 -4.45
C LYS A 307 29.41 -28.64 -4.40
N CYS A 308 28.91 -29.67 -5.08
CA CYS A 308 29.54 -30.98 -5.22
C CYS A 308 30.36 -31.03 -6.51
#